data_AF-A0A935BPI8-F1
#
_entry.id   AF-A0A935BPI8-F1
#
_cell.length_a   1.000
_cell.length_b   1.000
_cell.length_c   1.000
_cell.angle_alpha   90.00
_cell.angle_beta   90.00
_cell.angle_gamma   90.00
#
_symmetry.space_group_name_H-M   'P 1'
#
loop_
_entity.id
_entity.type
_entity.pdbx_description
1 polymer ?
#
loop_
_entity_poly.entity_id
_entity_poly.type
_entity_poly.pdbx_seq_one_letter_code
_entity_poly.pdbx_strand_id
1 'polypeptide(L)'
;MAKATSSDTKREAQFNPDEARQMLKEFLTADVDVPETHPLYPLYLQLLAWEERHEELKREYAGKLGADKGISRDEARSILSMGPLDSDDDYMLVHTMQAQRLFMGRGRDPEGRITRIPGAKNVGSALRNLWLLSGQDNPYADWMLILSELELGDLIRNLQRAVSDARSEIKAMEDSGIFLSILRNRNPTKVSLGFRSPYGYMISKLVMEFDMFIRVVKTLTARNLITADRERVMINERARPMRASFDRILRNNNVLQVPAYASLTRADIKNPRSKDTKDRVLALAEIWPGLPAEVLDRSKLPNNAKPLRRAPLREALANEIKTADEGDLL
;
A
#
# COMPACT_ATOMS: atom_id res chain seq x y z
N MET A 1 48.63 33.12 41.37
CA MET A 1 47.84 32.23 42.26
C MET A 1 46.49 31.97 41.59
N ALA A 2 46.36 30.83 40.91
CA ALA A 2 45.11 30.36 40.33
C ALA A 2 44.86 28.96 40.87
N LYS A 3 43.71 28.78 41.52
CA LYS A 3 43.27 27.54 42.18
C LYS A 3 42.97 26.50 41.11
N ALA A 4 43.72 25.39 41.12
CA ALA A 4 43.42 24.20 40.34
C ALA A 4 42.18 23.52 40.93
N THR A 5 41.10 23.44 40.16
CA THR A 5 39.95 22.58 40.44
C THR A 5 40.26 21.19 39.87
N SER A 6 40.33 20.22 40.76
CA SER A 6 40.54 18.80 40.50
C SER A 6 39.44 18.23 39.59
N SER A 7 39.78 17.93 38.34
CA SER A 7 39.02 16.99 37.50
C SER A 7 39.78 15.67 37.45
N ASP A 8 39.86 14.99 38.59
CA ASP A 8 40.45 13.65 38.70
C ASP A 8 39.31 12.62 38.85
N THR A 9 38.46 12.57 37.82
CA THR A 9 37.52 11.46 37.62
C THR A 9 38.29 10.33 36.95
N LYS A 10 38.75 9.37 37.76
CA LYS A 10 39.22 8.05 37.34
C LYS A 10 38.35 7.52 36.19
N ARG A 11 38.94 7.36 35.01
CA ARG A 11 38.38 6.49 33.96
C ARG A 11 38.44 5.06 34.49
N GLU A 12 37.34 4.57 35.03
CA GLU A 12 37.15 3.13 35.25
C GLU A 12 37.36 2.43 33.91
N ALA A 13 38.24 1.43 33.87
CA ALA A 13 38.47 0.63 32.69
C ALA A 13 37.14 -0.05 32.30
N GLN A 14 36.57 0.37 31.18
CA GLN A 14 35.34 -0.19 30.65
C GLN A 14 35.58 -1.67 30.34
N PHE A 15 34.86 -2.57 31.03
CA PHE A 15 34.96 -4.02 30.83
C PHE A 15 34.73 -4.38 29.36
N ASN A 16 35.65 -5.13 28.76
CA ASN A 16 35.59 -5.58 27.37
C ASN A 16 35.13 -7.05 27.30
N PRO A 17 33.86 -7.32 26.96
CA PRO A 17 33.30 -8.67 26.98
C PRO A 17 33.92 -9.59 25.92
N ASP A 18 34.34 -9.06 24.78
CA ASP A 18 34.90 -9.85 23.68
C ASP A 18 36.29 -10.38 24.02
N GLU A 19 37.11 -9.55 24.67
CA GLU A 19 38.42 -9.93 25.18
C GLU A 19 38.30 -10.92 26.35
N ALA A 20 37.34 -10.70 27.26
CA ALA A 20 37.05 -11.63 28.35
C ALA A 20 36.62 -13.02 27.83
N ARG A 21 35.74 -13.07 26.82
CA ARG A 21 35.33 -14.32 26.15
C ARG A 21 36.49 -15.01 25.44
N GLN A 22 37.42 -14.25 24.86
CA GLN A 22 38.61 -14.81 24.23
C GLN A 22 39.55 -15.45 25.25
N MET A 23 39.76 -14.81 26.41
CA MET A 23 40.59 -15.34 27.49
C MET A 23 39.96 -16.55 28.20
N LEU A 24 38.63 -16.61 28.26
CA LEU A 24 37.87 -17.71 28.87
C LEU A 24 37.43 -18.79 27.88
N LYS A 25 37.90 -18.71 26.62
CA LYS A 25 37.44 -19.56 25.52
C LYS A 25 37.52 -21.04 25.84
N GLU A 26 38.61 -21.50 26.44
CA GLU A 26 38.82 -22.92 26.77
C GLU A 26 37.72 -23.46 27.70
N PHE A 27 37.34 -22.69 28.73
CA PHE A 27 36.28 -23.04 29.67
C PHE A 27 34.89 -22.95 29.03
N LEU A 28 34.62 -21.87 28.28
CA LEU A 28 33.33 -21.65 27.61
C LEU A 28 33.06 -22.68 26.51
N THR A 29 34.10 -23.14 25.79
CA THR A 29 33.94 -24.18 24.75
C THR A 29 33.82 -25.59 25.30
N ALA A 30 34.35 -25.84 26.50
CA ALA A 30 34.26 -27.13 27.17
C ALA A 30 32.97 -27.29 27.99
N ASP A 31 32.20 -26.20 28.15
CA ASP A 31 31.02 -26.13 29.03
C ASP A 31 31.36 -26.51 30.49
N VAL A 32 32.52 -26.03 30.97
CA VAL A 32 33.04 -26.32 32.31
C VAL A 32 33.20 -25.02 33.09
N ASP A 33 32.71 -25.00 34.34
CA ASP A 33 32.87 -23.87 35.25
C ASP A 33 34.34 -23.61 35.58
N VAL A 34 34.71 -22.33 35.64
CA VAL A 34 36.06 -21.92 36.04
C VAL A 34 36.22 -22.19 37.55
N PRO A 35 37.19 -23.00 38.00
CA PRO A 35 37.37 -23.28 39.43
C PRO A 35 37.70 -22.00 40.22
N GLU A 36 37.21 -21.89 41.46
CA GLU A 36 37.42 -20.71 42.32
C GLU A 36 38.90 -20.37 42.56
N THR A 37 39.77 -21.38 42.50
CA THR A 37 41.22 -21.24 42.66
C THR A 37 41.94 -20.82 41.38
N HIS A 38 41.25 -20.72 40.25
CA HIS A 38 41.85 -20.44 38.95
C HIS A 38 42.14 -18.94 38.78
N PRO A 39 43.30 -18.54 38.22
CA PRO A 39 43.65 -17.12 38.04
C PRO A 39 42.65 -16.30 37.22
N LEU A 40 41.91 -16.94 36.31
CA LEU A 40 40.88 -16.30 35.47
C LEU A 40 39.48 -16.27 36.12
N TYR A 41 39.30 -16.85 37.30
CA TYR A 41 38.02 -16.87 38.01
C TYR A 41 37.43 -15.46 38.24
N PRO A 42 38.21 -14.43 38.62
CA PRO A 42 37.68 -13.07 38.75
C PRO A 42 37.18 -12.47 37.43
N LEU A 43 37.82 -12.82 36.30
CA LEU A 43 37.41 -12.35 34.97
C LEU A 43 36.12 -13.05 34.51
N TYR A 44 35.96 -14.33 34.84
CA TYR A 44 34.74 -15.11 34.62
C TYR A 44 33.56 -14.51 35.39
N LEU A 45 33.74 -14.18 36.67
CA LEU A 45 32.71 -13.50 37.46
C LEU A 45 32.30 -12.13 36.87
N GLN A 46 33.27 -11.37 36.34
CA GLN A 46 32.97 -10.09 35.66
C GLN A 46 32.18 -10.28 34.36
N LEU A 47 32.48 -11.33 33.59
CA LEU A 47 31.76 -11.67 32.36
C LEU A 47 30.32 -12.09 32.68
N LEU A 48 30.11 -12.98 33.65
CA LEU A 48 28.78 -13.38 34.11
C LEU A 48 27.95 -12.17 34.57
N ALA A 49 28.51 -11.33 35.44
CA ALA A 49 27.83 -10.13 35.91
C ALA A 49 27.57 -9.09 34.80
N TRP A 50 28.35 -9.10 33.71
CA TRP A 50 28.08 -8.28 32.53
C TRP A 50 26.95 -8.86 31.69
N GLU A 51 26.93 -10.18 31.49
CA GLU A 51 25.90 -10.91 30.73
C GLU A 51 24.54 -10.80 31.41
N GLU A 52 24.47 -11.02 32.74
CA GLU A 52 23.24 -10.84 33.52
C GLU A 52 22.68 -9.42 33.41
N ARG A 53 23.53 -8.39 33.56
CA ARG A 53 23.11 -6.98 33.38
C ARG A 53 22.64 -6.68 31.96
N HIS A 54 23.27 -7.27 30.95
CA HIS A 54 22.85 -7.07 29.55
C HIS A 54 21.53 -7.78 29.26
N GLU A 55 21.32 -8.97 29.80
CA GLU A 55 20.03 -9.66 29.69
C GLU A 55 18.92 -8.93 30.45
N GLU A 56 19.20 -8.35 31.62
CA GLU A 56 18.25 -7.49 32.33
C GLU A 56 17.92 -6.22 31.53
N LEU A 57 18.92 -5.55 30.93
CA LEU A 57 18.71 -4.39 30.05
C LEU A 57 17.91 -4.75 28.80
N LYS A 58 18.17 -5.91 28.19
CA LYS A 58 17.38 -6.42 27.05
C LYS A 58 15.94 -6.72 27.47
N ARG A 59 15.73 -7.34 28.63
CA ARG A 59 14.39 -7.60 29.19
C ARG A 59 13.65 -6.31 29.50
N GLU A 60 14.32 -5.33 30.10
CA GLU A 60 13.72 -4.03 30.38
C GLU A 60 13.35 -3.29 29.10
N TYR A 61 14.26 -3.28 28.11
CA TYR A 61 14.03 -2.69 26.79
C TYR A 61 12.85 -3.37 26.07
N ALA A 62 12.80 -4.71 26.06
CA ALA A 62 11.70 -5.48 25.48
C ALA A 62 10.37 -5.23 26.22
N GLY A 63 10.40 -5.24 27.55
CA GLY A 63 9.24 -4.98 28.41
C GLY A 63 8.66 -3.57 28.23
N LYS A 64 9.52 -2.61 27.87
CA LYS A 64 9.17 -1.22 27.49
C LYS A 64 8.94 -1.04 25.98
N LEU A 65 8.95 -2.10 25.18
CA LEU A 65 8.78 -2.01 23.70
C LEU A 65 9.76 -1.04 23.03
N GLY A 66 10.97 -0.91 23.58
CA GLY A 66 11.98 0.04 23.12
C GLY A 66 11.70 1.51 23.46
N ALA A 67 10.78 1.78 24.40
CA ALA A 67 10.55 3.12 24.91
C ALA A 67 11.75 3.64 25.71
N ASP A 68 11.90 4.96 25.75
CA ASP A 68 13.01 5.64 26.41
C ASP A 68 13.02 5.38 27.93
N LYS A 69 14.18 5.58 28.57
CA LYS A 69 14.42 5.27 29.99
C LYS A 69 13.43 5.96 30.94
N GLY A 70 12.94 7.14 30.57
CA GLY A 70 11.97 7.91 31.36
C GLY A 70 10.53 7.40 31.31
N ILE A 71 10.21 6.43 30.45
CA ILE A 71 8.86 5.91 30.27
C ILE A 71 8.68 4.62 31.07
N SER A 72 7.56 4.51 31.80
CA SER A 72 7.22 3.30 32.56
C SER A 72 6.81 2.14 31.64
N ARG A 73 6.93 0.89 32.11
CA ARG A 73 6.49 -0.29 31.33
C ARG A 73 5.00 -0.21 30.97
N ASP A 74 4.16 0.23 31.91
CA ASP A 74 2.70 0.30 31.71
C ASP A 74 2.33 1.36 30.67
N GLU A 75 2.97 2.54 30.74
CA GLU A 75 2.79 3.61 29.76
C GLU A 75 3.26 3.17 28.37
N ALA A 76 4.40 2.48 28.26
CA ALA A 76 4.88 1.94 26.99
C ALA A 76 3.94 0.86 26.43
N ARG A 77 3.46 -0.04 27.28
CA ARG A 77 2.52 -1.12 26.89
C ARG A 77 1.14 -0.59 26.50
N SER A 78 0.78 0.65 26.87
CA SER A 78 -0.47 1.30 26.41
C SER A 78 -0.57 1.37 24.87
N ILE A 79 0.56 1.38 24.16
CA ILE A 79 0.62 1.34 22.69
C ILE A 79 -0.10 0.11 22.12
N LEU A 80 -0.05 -1.01 22.82
CA LEU A 80 -0.71 -2.26 22.41
C LEU A 80 -2.24 -2.16 22.50
N SER A 81 -2.76 -1.29 23.37
CA SER A 81 -4.19 -1.05 23.56
C SER A 81 -4.79 -0.09 22.53
N MET A 82 -3.97 0.62 21.76
CA MET A 82 -4.48 1.55 20.75
C MET A 82 -5.25 0.80 19.65
N GLY A 83 -6.44 1.29 19.32
CA GLY A 83 -7.22 0.81 18.18
C GLY A 83 -6.55 1.14 16.83
N PRO A 84 -6.98 0.51 15.73
CA PRO A 84 -6.64 0.99 14.40
C PRO A 84 -7.23 2.38 14.17
N LEU A 85 -6.61 3.17 13.30
CA LEU A 85 -7.23 4.40 12.79
C LEU A 85 -8.48 4.02 11.99
N ASP A 86 -9.57 4.75 12.23
CA ASP A 86 -10.84 4.59 11.52
C ASP A 86 -11.29 5.91 10.91
N SER A 87 -12.11 5.85 9.87
CA SER A 87 -12.62 7.01 9.13
C SER A 87 -14.13 6.90 8.95
N ASP A 88 -14.81 8.04 8.95
CA ASP A 88 -16.21 8.12 8.54
C ASP A 88 -16.40 7.65 7.07
N ASP A 89 -17.66 7.39 6.71
CA ASP A 89 -18.05 6.96 5.36
C ASP A 89 -17.72 8.02 4.29
N ASP A 90 -16.63 7.81 3.55
CA ASP A 90 -16.29 8.60 2.37
C ASP A 90 -17.36 8.52 1.28
N TYR A 91 -17.71 9.67 0.73
CA TYR A 91 -18.67 9.77 -0.37
C TYR A 91 -18.28 10.80 -1.41
N MET A 92 -18.84 10.65 -2.60
CA MET A 92 -18.79 11.65 -3.67
C MET A 92 -20.19 12.12 -4.07
N LEU A 93 -20.28 13.35 -4.58
CA LEU A 93 -21.50 13.94 -5.09
C LEU A 93 -21.47 13.91 -6.62
N VAL A 94 -22.32 13.08 -7.21
CA VAL A 94 -22.40 12.91 -8.67
C VAL A 94 -23.55 13.74 -9.21
N HIS A 95 -23.26 14.66 -10.15
CA HIS A 95 -24.28 15.54 -10.70
C HIS A 95 -24.91 15.01 -11.98
N THR A 96 -24.21 14.15 -12.73
CA THR A 96 -24.63 13.73 -14.08
C THR A 96 -25.03 12.26 -14.15
N MET A 97 -26.06 11.96 -14.95
CA MET A 97 -26.48 10.58 -15.21
C MET A 97 -25.38 9.77 -15.90
N GLN A 98 -24.54 10.41 -16.72
CA GLN A 98 -23.44 9.80 -17.43
C GLN A 98 -22.38 9.28 -16.46
N ALA A 99 -21.95 10.10 -15.50
CA ALA A 99 -21.01 9.68 -14.46
C ALA A 99 -21.63 8.64 -13.53
N GLN A 100 -22.92 8.79 -13.18
CA GLN A 100 -23.62 7.78 -12.37
C GLN A 100 -23.65 6.41 -13.06
N ARG A 101 -23.93 6.38 -14.37
CA ARG A 101 -23.88 5.15 -15.19
C ARG A 101 -22.47 4.61 -15.34
N LEU A 102 -21.45 5.46 -15.44
CA LEU A 102 -20.05 5.02 -15.46
C LEU A 102 -19.68 4.37 -14.11
N PHE A 103 -20.17 4.91 -13.00
CA PHE A 103 -19.92 4.38 -11.67
C PHE A 103 -20.60 3.03 -11.43
N MET A 104 -21.91 2.96 -11.69
CA MET A 104 -22.73 1.76 -11.46
C MET A 104 -22.50 0.66 -12.51
N GLY A 105 -22.23 1.05 -13.75
CA GLY A 105 -22.28 0.15 -14.90
C GLY A 105 -23.71 -0.19 -15.30
N ARG A 106 -23.85 -1.25 -16.09
CA ARG A 106 -25.14 -1.80 -16.53
C ARG A 106 -25.08 -3.32 -16.49
N GLY A 107 -26.02 -3.95 -15.79
CA GLY A 107 -26.17 -5.40 -15.79
C GLY A 107 -26.53 -5.95 -17.17
N ARG A 108 -26.41 -7.27 -17.32
CA ARG A 108 -27.01 -7.98 -18.44
C ARG A 108 -28.53 -7.99 -18.22
N ASP A 109 -29.28 -7.78 -19.28
CA ASP A 109 -30.74 -7.99 -19.27
C ASP A 109 -31.06 -9.47 -19.00
N PRO A 110 -32.10 -9.80 -18.21
CA PRO A 110 -32.61 -11.16 -18.04
C PRO A 110 -32.77 -11.95 -19.36
N GLU A 111 -33.20 -11.30 -20.43
CA GLU A 111 -33.39 -11.95 -21.75
C GLU A 111 -32.06 -12.08 -22.53
N GLY A 112 -30.96 -11.61 -21.96
CA GLY A 112 -29.61 -11.78 -22.50
C GLY A 112 -29.28 -10.91 -23.71
N ARG A 113 -30.21 -10.08 -24.18
CA ARG A 113 -30.09 -9.22 -25.38
C ARG A 113 -29.15 -8.03 -25.19
N ILE A 114 -29.07 -7.51 -23.97
CA ILE A 114 -28.25 -6.35 -23.64
C ILE A 114 -26.97 -6.79 -22.95
N THR A 115 -25.82 -6.42 -23.53
CA THR A 115 -24.50 -6.70 -22.96
C THR A 115 -24.24 -5.91 -21.66
N ARG A 116 -23.57 -6.59 -20.73
CA ARG A 116 -23.10 -6.00 -19.47
C ARG A 116 -22.04 -4.94 -19.77
N ILE A 117 -22.15 -3.78 -19.11
CA ILE A 117 -21.12 -2.75 -19.08
C ILE A 117 -20.59 -2.69 -17.65
N PRO A 118 -19.30 -2.93 -17.42
CA PRO A 118 -18.78 -2.85 -16.07
C PRO A 118 -18.77 -1.42 -15.54
N GLY A 119 -19.12 -1.28 -14.26
CA GLY A 119 -19.07 -0.02 -13.55
C GLY A 119 -17.77 0.15 -12.77
N ALA A 120 -17.43 1.39 -12.48
CA ALA A 120 -16.29 1.79 -11.68
C ALA A 120 -16.23 1.05 -10.32
N LYS A 121 -17.38 0.78 -9.68
CA LYS A 121 -17.43 0.02 -8.41
C LYS A 121 -16.84 -1.39 -8.52
N ASN A 122 -17.15 -2.08 -9.63
CA ASN A 122 -16.63 -3.43 -9.88
C ASN A 122 -15.14 -3.38 -10.23
N VAL A 123 -14.72 -2.35 -10.96
CA VAL A 123 -13.30 -2.14 -11.30
C VAL A 123 -12.48 -1.81 -10.04
N GLY A 124 -12.99 -0.98 -9.13
CA GLY A 124 -12.33 -0.72 -7.85
C GLY A 124 -12.15 -2.00 -7.01
N SER A 125 -13.14 -2.90 -7.04
CA SER A 125 -13.03 -4.22 -6.40
C SER A 125 -11.98 -5.12 -7.06
N ALA A 126 -11.91 -5.11 -8.40
CA ALA A 126 -10.89 -5.86 -9.16
C ALA A 126 -9.47 -5.33 -8.89
N LEU A 127 -9.28 -4.01 -8.89
CA LEU A 127 -8.00 -3.40 -8.53
C LEU A 127 -7.61 -3.70 -7.08
N ARG A 128 -8.58 -3.73 -6.16
CA ARG A 128 -8.33 -4.17 -4.78
C ARG A 128 -7.82 -5.62 -4.74
N ASN A 129 -8.40 -6.53 -5.53
CA ASN A 129 -7.93 -7.92 -5.55
C ASN A 129 -6.51 -8.03 -6.09
N LEU A 130 -6.21 -7.34 -7.20
CA LEU A 130 -4.84 -7.24 -7.72
C LEU A 130 -3.87 -6.68 -6.66
N TRP A 131 -4.29 -5.66 -5.92
CA TRP A 131 -3.51 -5.08 -4.82
C TRP A 131 -3.28 -6.06 -3.65
N LEU A 132 -4.24 -6.94 -3.36
CA LEU A 132 -4.03 -8.01 -2.38
C LEU A 132 -3.02 -9.05 -2.87
N LEU A 133 -3.07 -9.44 -4.14
CA LEU A 133 -2.12 -10.37 -4.76
C LEU A 133 -0.70 -9.79 -4.85
N SER A 134 -0.58 -8.49 -5.11
CA SER A 134 0.68 -7.75 -5.01
C SER A 134 1.34 -7.93 -3.63
N GLY A 135 0.55 -7.81 -2.55
CA GLY A 135 1.02 -8.08 -1.19
C GLY A 135 1.34 -9.55 -0.87
N GLN A 136 0.94 -10.48 -1.74
CA GLN A 136 1.28 -11.91 -1.71
C GLN A 136 2.49 -12.23 -2.61
N ASP A 137 3.22 -11.21 -3.06
CA ASP A 137 4.40 -11.34 -3.93
C ASP A 137 4.10 -11.86 -5.35
N ASN A 138 2.89 -11.63 -5.87
CA ASN A 138 2.55 -11.97 -7.25
C ASN A 138 3.03 -10.86 -8.23
N PRO A 139 4.02 -11.10 -9.09
CA PRO A 139 4.59 -10.05 -9.95
C PRO A 139 3.69 -9.69 -11.14
N TYR A 140 2.82 -10.58 -11.60
CA TYR A 140 1.83 -10.23 -12.63
C TYR A 140 0.79 -9.28 -12.06
N ALA A 141 0.39 -9.44 -10.80
CA ALA A 141 -0.49 -8.49 -10.14
C ALA A 141 0.15 -7.08 -10.06
N ASP A 142 1.43 -7.01 -9.68
CA ASP A 142 2.19 -5.76 -9.67
C ASP A 142 2.24 -5.12 -11.06
N TRP A 143 2.53 -5.91 -12.09
CA TRP A 143 2.58 -5.43 -13.46
C TRP A 143 1.22 -4.89 -13.93
N MET A 144 0.13 -5.63 -13.66
CA MET A 144 -1.22 -5.21 -14.06
C MET A 144 -1.66 -3.93 -13.33
N LEU A 145 -1.25 -3.74 -12.07
CA LEU A 145 -1.49 -2.50 -11.34
C LEU A 145 -0.72 -1.33 -11.96
N ILE A 146 0.57 -1.51 -12.29
CA ILE A 146 1.37 -0.48 -12.96
C ILE A 146 0.72 -0.06 -14.29
N LEU A 147 0.31 -1.02 -15.11
CA LEU A 147 -0.37 -0.72 -16.38
C LEU A 147 -1.71 0.01 -16.17
N SER A 148 -2.46 -0.38 -15.13
CA SER A 148 -3.72 0.27 -14.77
C SER A 148 -3.50 1.69 -14.27
N GLU A 149 -2.48 1.95 -13.47
CA GLU A 149 -2.11 3.30 -12.98
C GLU A 149 -1.76 4.23 -14.14
N LEU A 150 -0.95 3.74 -15.08
CA LEU A 150 -0.56 4.51 -16.26
C LEU A 150 -1.79 4.88 -17.11
N GLU A 151 -2.61 3.89 -17.48
CA GLU A 151 -3.80 4.12 -18.30
C GLU A 151 -4.81 5.04 -17.60
N LEU A 152 -5.15 4.76 -16.34
CA LEU A 152 -6.13 5.55 -15.61
C LEU A 152 -5.62 6.97 -15.36
N GLY A 153 -4.32 7.13 -15.11
CA GLY A 153 -3.66 8.42 -15.02
C GLY A 153 -3.73 9.22 -16.32
N ASP A 154 -3.52 8.57 -17.48
CA ASP A 154 -3.68 9.21 -18.79
C ASP A 154 -5.12 9.63 -19.06
N LEU A 155 -6.09 8.77 -18.75
CA LEU A 155 -7.51 9.09 -18.89
C LEU A 155 -7.91 10.30 -18.03
N ILE A 156 -7.45 10.36 -16.78
CA ILE A 156 -7.65 11.50 -15.88
C ILE A 156 -7.04 12.77 -16.49
N ARG A 157 -5.77 12.74 -16.91
CA ARG A 157 -5.09 13.89 -17.54
C ARG A 157 -5.80 14.36 -18.81
N ASN A 158 -6.29 13.42 -19.62
CA ASN A 158 -7.04 13.72 -20.84
C ASN A 158 -8.38 14.42 -20.54
N LEU A 159 -9.10 13.98 -19.50
CA LEU A 159 -10.33 14.65 -19.04
C LEU A 159 -10.05 16.04 -18.49
N GLN A 160 -9.02 16.19 -17.67
CA GLN A 160 -8.62 17.48 -17.10
C GLN A 160 -8.26 18.50 -18.19
N ARG A 161 -7.49 18.08 -19.21
CA ARG A 161 -7.22 18.91 -20.39
C ARG A 161 -8.50 19.31 -21.12
N ALA A 162 -9.38 18.35 -21.41
CA ALA A 162 -10.65 18.64 -22.08
C ALA A 162 -11.57 19.57 -21.26
N VAL A 163 -11.58 19.46 -19.94
CA VAL A 163 -12.27 20.38 -19.03
C VAL A 163 -11.66 21.77 -19.10
N SER A 164 -10.34 21.87 -19.12
CA SER A 164 -9.63 23.15 -19.25
C SER A 164 -9.95 23.83 -20.57
N ASP A 165 -9.87 23.11 -21.69
CA ASP A 165 -10.16 23.63 -23.03
C ASP A 165 -11.60 24.15 -23.12
N ALA A 166 -12.56 23.36 -22.65
CA ALA A 166 -13.97 23.74 -22.64
C ALA A 166 -14.27 24.91 -21.68
N ARG A 167 -13.52 25.05 -20.58
CA ARG A 167 -13.62 26.23 -19.70
C ARG A 167 -13.05 27.49 -20.34
N SER A 168 -12.04 27.37 -21.20
CA SER A 168 -11.50 28.52 -21.95
C SER A 168 -12.54 29.10 -22.92
N GLU A 169 -13.36 28.27 -23.56
CA GLU A 169 -14.48 28.76 -24.38
C GLU A 169 -15.52 29.52 -23.55
N ILE A 170 -15.81 29.04 -22.33
CA ILE A 170 -16.67 29.76 -21.40
C ILE A 170 -16.05 31.10 -21.01
N LYS A 171 -14.75 31.12 -20.71
CA LYS A 171 -14.03 32.33 -20.31
C LYS A 171 -13.98 33.38 -21.42
N ALA A 172 -13.89 32.97 -22.69
CA ALA A 172 -13.93 33.90 -23.82
C ALA A 172 -15.26 34.71 -23.86
N MET A 173 -16.35 34.16 -23.32
CA MET A 173 -17.61 34.89 -23.18
C MET A 173 -17.54 35.95 -22.06
N GLU A 174 -16.74 35.72 -21.02
CA GLU A 174 -16.55 36.69 -19.93
C GLU A 174 -15.87 37.97 -20.44
N ASP A 175 -14.96 37.86 -21.41
CA ASP A 175 -14.31 39.00 -22.06
C ASP A 175 -15.33 39.90 -22.81
N SER A 176 -16.46 39.32 -23.24
CA SER A 176 -17.60 40.06 -23.83
C SER A 176 -18.63 40.55 -22.79
N GLY A 177 -18.34 40.38 -21.50
CA GLY A 177 -19.22 40.75 -20.39
C GLY A 177 -20.28 39.69 -20.02
N ILE A 178 -20.21 38.49 -20.59
CA ILE A 178 -21.18 37.41 -20.36
C ILE A 178 -20.58 36.37 -19.40
N PHE A 179 -21.00 36.42 -18.13
CA PHE A 179 -20.56 35.48 -17.09
C PHE A 179 -21.41 34.22 -17.07
N LEU A 180 -20.85 33.08 -17.48
CA LEU A 180 -21.56 31.81 -17.57
C LEU A 180 -21.21 30.89 -16.39
N SER A 181 -22.22 30.49 -15.63
CA SER A 181 -22.07 29.47 -14.59
C SER A 181 -22.14 28.05 -15.15
N ILE A 182 -21.23 27.18 -14.72
CA ILE A 182 -21.21 25.76 -15.08
C ILE A 182 -22.42 25.05 -14.47
N LEU A 183 -23.13 24.29 -15.31
CA LEU A 183 -24.31 23.51 -14.90
C LEU A 183 -24.00 22.59 -13.72
N ARG A 184 -24.96 22.54 -12.78
CA ARG A 184 -24.97 21.68 -11.60
C ARG A 184 -26.36 21.09 -11.46
N ASN A 185 -26.42 19.80 -11.12
CA ASN A 185 -27.68 19.22 -10.66
C ASN A 185 -28.01 19.79 -9.27
N ARG A 186 -29.24 20.26 -9.09
CA ARG A 186 -29.74 20.79 -7.81
C ARG A 186 -29.78 19.73 -6.72
N ASN A 187 -30.01 18.47 -7.11
CA ASN A 187 -30.07 17.32 -6.22
C ASN A 187 -29.03 16.28 -6.67
N PRO A 188 -27.73 16.49 -6.43
CA PRO A 188 -26.70 15.51 -6.78
C PRO A 188 -26.89 14.21 -5.99
N THR A 189 -26.51 13.10 -6.61
CA THR A 189 -26.58 11.79 -5.95
C THR A 189 -25.37 11.59 -5.05
N LYS A 190 -25.60 11.29 -3.76
CA LYS A 190 -24.56 10.87 -2.82
C LYS A 190 -24.21 9.41 -3.09
N VAL A 191 -22.95 9.15 -3.40
CA VAL A 191 -22.43 7.80 -3.67
C VAL A 191 -21.32 7.50 -2.67
N SER A 192 -21.53 6.50 -1.81
CA SER A 192 -20.50 6.02 -0.88
C SER A 192 -19.39 5.32 -1.66
N LEU A 193 -18.15 5.65 -1.33
CA LEU A 193 -16.97 5.09 -1.98
C LEU A 193 -16.70 3.68 -1.45
N GLY A 194 -16.68 3.51 -0.12
CA GLY A 194 -16.50 2.22 0.56
C GLY A 194 -15.27 1.42 0.10
N PHE A 195 -14.29 2.08 -0.52
CA PHE A 195 -13.15 1.41 -1.13
C PHE A 195 -12.06 1.15 -0.10
N ARG A 196 -11.67 -0.12 0.04
CA ARG A 196 -10.60 -0.55 0.95
C ARG A 196 -9.24 -0.65 0.26
N SER A 197 -9.01 0.13 -0.80
CA SER A 197 -7.71 0.19 -1.49
C SER A 197 -7.49 1.58 -2.10
N PRO A 198 -6.24 2.06 -2.20
CA PRO A 198 -5.91 3.34 -2.84
C PRO A 198 -6.43 3.43 -4.29
N TYR A 199 -6.46 2.30 -4.99
CA TYR A 199 -6.95 2.19 -6.36
C TYR A 199 -8.44 2.50 -6.51
N GLY A 200 -9.26 2.24 -5.48
CA GLY A 200 -10.67 2.62 -5.50
C GLY A 200 -10.85 4.15 -5.53
N TYR A 201 -10.00 4.89 -4.82
CA TYR A 201 -9.99 6.36 -4.86
C TYR A 201 -9.50 6.89 -6.21
N MET A 202 -8.52 6.23 -6.84
CA MET A 202 -8.09 6.59 -8.20
C MET A 202 -9.22 6.45 -9.23
N ILE A 203 -10.00 5.36 -9.14
CA ILE A 203 -11.19 5.16 -9.97
C ILE A 203 -12.28 6.20 -9.66
N SER A 204 -12.46 6.55 -8.39
CA SER A 204 -13.41 7.59 -7.98
C SER A 204 -13.04 8.95 -8.56
N LYS A 205 -11.74 9.28 -8.56
CA LYS A 205 -11.21 10.50 -9.20
C LYS A 205 -11.53 10.51 -10.69
N LEU A 206 -11.31 9.42 -11.42
CA LEU A 206 -11.66 9.32 -12.85
C LEU A 206 -13.16 9.61 -13.08
N VAL A 207 -14.04 9.04 -12.25
CA VAL A 207 -15.49 9.28 -12.35
C VAL A 207 -15.83 10.75 -12.12
N MET A 208 -15.17 11.41 -11.17
CA MET A 208 -15.42 12.83 -10.86
C MET A 208 -14.90 13.78 -11.92
N GLU A 209 -13.73 13.48 -12.51
CA GLU A 209 -13.24 14.23 -13.66
C GLU A 209 -14.19 14.09 -14.87
N PHE A 210 -14.77 12.91 -15.06
CA PHE A 210 -15.78 12.71 -16.08
C PHE A 210 -17.09 13.45 -15.77
N ASP A 211 -17.57 13.43 -14.52
CA ASP A 211 -18.76 14.20 -14.12
C ASP A 211 -18.57 15.69 -14.40
N MET A 212 -17.40 16.25 -14.04
CA MET A 212 -17.05 17.63 -14.32
C MET A 212 -17.01 17.91 -15.83
N PHE A 213 -16.36 17.04 -16.62
CA PHE A 213 -16.32 17.14 -18.08
C PHE A 213 -17.73 17.22 -18.69
N ILE A 214 -18.62 16.29 -18.31
CA ILE A 214 -20.00 16.29 -18.81
C ILE A 214 -20.71 17.61 -18.49
N ARG A 215 -20.53 18.14 -17.27
CA ARG A 215 -21.15 19.41 -16.87
C ARG A 215 -20.66 20.58 -17.71
N VAL A 216 -19.35 20.66 -17.99
CA VAL A 216 -18.80 21.74 -18.82
C VAL A 216 -19.32 21.62 -20.25
N VAL A 217 -19.23 20.44 -20.88
CA VAL A 217 -19.71 20.26 -22.26
C VAL A 217 -21.19 20.57 -22.38
N LYS A 218 -22.02 20.11 -21.43
CA LYS A 218 -23.45 20.45 -21.41
C LYS A 218 -23.71 21.94 -21.20
N THR A 219 -22.82 22.64 -20.48
CA THR A 219 -22.90 24.09 -20.33
C THR A 219 -22.66 24.77 -21.68
N LEU A 220 -21.64 24.34 -22.43
CA LEU A 220 -21.37 24.86 -23.78
C LEU A 220 -22.60 24.72 -24.69
N THR A 221 -23.20 23.52 -24.74
CA THR A 221 -24.39 23.28 -25.57
C THR A 221 -25.59 24.09 -25.12
N ALA A 222 -25.85 24.15 -23.81
CA ALA A 222 -26.97 24.92 -23.26
C ALA A 222 -26.79 26.45 -23.41
N ARG A 223 -25.62 26.92 -23.82
CA ARG A 223 -25.31 28.32 -24.10
C ARG A 223 -25.01 28.58 -25.58
N ASN A 224 -25.36 27.61 -26.44
CA ASN A 224 -25.20 27.70 -27.88
C ASN A 224 -23.75 27.94 -28.36
N LEU A 225 -22.77 27.49 -27.58
CA LEU A 225 -21.35 27.55 -27.95
C LEU A 225 -20.93 26.35 -28.81
N ILE A 226 -21.60 25.21 -28.63
CA ILE A 226 -21.44 24.02 -29.48
C ILE A 226 -22.79 23.41 -29.83
N THR A 227 -22.83 22.63 -30.91
CA THR A 227 -24.04 21.90 -31.32
C THR A 227 -24.28 20.67 -30.46
N ALA A 228 -25.52 20.17 -30.45
CA ALA A 228 -25.90 18.94 -29.76
C ALA A 228 -25.17 17.69 -30.33
N ASP A 229 -24.87 17.67 -31.62
CA ASP A 229 -24.10 16.58 -32.22
C ASP A 229 -22.64 16.62 -31.78
N ARG A 230 -22.05 17.81 -31.69
CA ARG A 230 -20.69 17.97 -31.15
C ARG A 230 -20.61 17.53 -29.70
N GLU A 231 -21.60 17.88 -28.87
CA GLU A 231 -21.72 17.37 -27.49
C GLU A 231 -21.67 15.84 -27.46
N ARG A 232 -22.54 15.18 -28.24
CA ARG A 232 -22.64 13.72 -28.27
C ARG A 232 -21.30 13.07 -28.67
N VAL A 233 -20.64 13.63 -29.68
CA VAL A 233 -19.32 13.16 -30.13
C VAL A 233 -18.29 13.30 -29.01
N MET A 234 -18.15 14.49 -28.42
CA MET A 234 -17.20 14.75 -27.33
C MET A 234 -17.40 13.82 -26.13
N ILE A 235 -18.67 13.60 -25.72
CA ILE A 235 -19.00 12.69 -24.63
C ILE A 235 -18.60 11.25 -24.96
N ASN A 236 -18.92 10.76 -26.16
CA ASN A 236 -18.65 9.39 -26.55
C ASN A 236 -17.15 9.11 -26.75
N GLU A 237 -16.41 10.07 -27.30
CA GLU A 237 -14.96 9.97 -27.47
C GLU A 237 -14.20 9.84 -26.15
N ARG A 238 -14.72 10.44 -25.06
CA ARG A 238 -14.14 10.27 -23.73
C ARG A 238 -14.68 9.05 -22.99
N ALA A 239 -15.95 8.70 -23.18
CA ALA A 239 -16.56 7.54 -22.54
C ALA A 239 -15.98 6.19 -23.01
N ARG A 240 -15.68 6.05 -24.31
CA ARG A 240 -15.24 4.78 -24.92
C ARG A 240 -13.91 4.27 -24.35
N PRO A 241 -12.81 5.06 -24.29
CA PRO A 241 -11.55 4.60 -23.72
C PRO A 241 -11.66 4.19 -22.25
N MET A 242 -12.44 4.92 -21.45
CA MET A 242 -12.66 4.53 -20.05
C MET A 242 -13.35 3.17 -19.92
N ARG A 243 -14.37 2.89 -20.74
CA ARG A 243 -15.03 1.57 -20.74
C ARG A 243 -14.08 0.47 -21.20
N ALA A 244 -13.26 0.73 -22.21
CA ALA A 244 -12.25 -0.22 -22.69
C ALA A 244 -11.20 -0.53 -21.60
N SER A 245 -10.75 0.49 -20.86
CA SER A 245 -9.88 0.33 -19.68
C SER A 245 -10.55 -0.56 -18.62
N PHE A 246 -11.81 -0.28 -18.28
CA PHE A 246 -12.57 -1.05 -17.30
C PHE A 246 -12.68 -2.52 -17.67
N ASP A 247 -12.99 -2.81 -18.94
CA ASP A 247 -13.05 -4.19 -19.45
C ASP A 247 -11.69 -4.88 -19.35
N ARG A 248 -10.60 -4.19 -19.69
CA ARG A 248 -9.24 -4.74 -19.63
C ARG A 248 -8.82 -5.05 -18.20
N ILE A 249 -9.04 -4.14 -17.26
CA ILE A 249 -8.73 -4.35 -15.84
C ILE A 249 -9.49 -5.56 -15.29
N LEU A 250 -10.78 -5.69 -15.64
CA LEU A 250 -11.57 -6.83 -15.19
C LEU A 250 -11.11 -8.15 -15.80
N ARG A 251 -10.78 -8.17 -17.09
CA ARG A 251 -10.19 -9.36 -17.73
C ARG A 251 -8.91 -9.77 -17.02
N ASN A 252 -8.04 -8.80 -16.71
CA ASN A 252 -6.77 -9.09 -16.04
C ASN A 252 -6.96 -9.63 -14.63
N ASN A 253 -7.86 -9.03 -13.85
CA ASN A 253 -8.25 -9.55 -12.55
C ASN A 253 -8.81 -10.97 -12.65
N ASN A 254 -9.69 -11.25 -13.61
CA ASN A 254 -10.34 -12.56 -13.73
C ASN A 254 -9.34 -13.68 -13.99
N VAL A 255 -8.29 -13.42 -14.78
CA VAL A 255 -7.19 -14.38 -14.97
C VAL A 255 -6.49 -14.62 -13.63
N LEU A 256 -6.06 -13.58 -12.92
CA LEU A 256 -5.34 -13.72 -11.65
C LEU A 256 -6.22 -14.16 -10.46
N GLN A 257 -7.55 -14.21 -10.62
CA GLN A 257 -8.45 -14.80 -9.64
C GLN A 257 -8.47 -16.34 -9.70
N VAL A 258 -8.00 -16.94 -10.78
CA VAL A 258 -7.84 -18.40 -10.85
C VAL A 258 -6.84 -18.83 -9.76
N PRO A 259 -7.21 -19.71 -8.81
CA PRO A 259 -6.36 -20.04 -7.66
C PRO A 259 -4.95 -20.50 -8.04
N ALA A 260 -4.82 -21.24 -9.16
CA ALA A 260 -3.55 -21.71 -9.68
C ALA A 260 -2.57 -20.58 -10.06
N TYR A 261 -3.09 -19.44 -10.53
CA TYR A 261 -2.30 -18.27 -10.91
C TYR A 261 -2.14 -17.28 -9.76
N ALA A 262 -3.17 -17.16 -8.92
CA ALA A 262 -3.15 -16.31 -7.73
C ALA A 262 -1.99 -16.66 -6.78
N SER A 263 -1.70 -17.96 -6.63
CA SER A 263 -0.68 -18.46 -5.70
C SER A 263 0.76 -18.30 -6.19
N LEU A 264 0.99 -17.88 -7.43
CA LEU A 264 2.35 -17.76 -7.98
C LEU A 264 3.07 -16.55 -7.39
N THR A 265 4.29 -16.80 -6.94
CA THR A 265 5.21 -15.79 -6.41
C THR A 265 6.34 -15.48 -7.37
N ARG A 266 7.13 -14.43 -7.10
CA ARG A 266 8.37 -14.16 -7.87
C ARG A 266 9.35 -15.32 -7.82
N ALA A 267 9.43 -16.03 -6.70
CA ALA A 267 10.31 -17.19 -6.55
C ALA A 267 9.90 -18.32 -7.49
N ASP A 268 8.59 -18.55 -7.64
CA ASP A 268 8.05 -19.56 -8.55
C ASP A 268 8.35 -19.25 -10.01
N ILE A 269 8.35 -17.97 -10.40
CA ILE A 269 8.68 -17.55 -11.76
C ILE A 269 10.19 -17.65 -12.03
N LYS A 270 11.02 -17.23 -11.08
CA LYS A 270 12.48 -17.24 -11.23
C LYS A 270 13.05 -18.67 -11.21
N ASN A 271 12.53 -19.52 -10.33
CA ASN A 271 13.01 -20.88 -10.17
C ASN A 271 11.85 -21.86 -9.90
N PRO A 272 11.10 -22.24 -10.94
CA PRO A 272 9.94 -23.12 -10.80
C PRO A 272 10.37 -24.53 -10.40
N ARG A 273 10.04 -24.91 -9.16
CA ARG A 273 10.48 -26.17 -8.53
C ARG A 273 9.75 -27.42 -9.02
N SER A 274 8.51 -27.28 -9.51
CA SER A 274 7.67 -28.40 -9.96
C SER A 274 7.23 -28.24 -11.42
N LYS A 275 6.87 -29.36 -12.07
CA LYS A 275 6.31 -29.33 -13.44
C LYS A 275 5.03 -28.50 -13.51
N ASP A 276 4.13 -28.70 -12.55
CA ASP A 276 2.88 -27.94 -12.44
C ASP A 276 3.12 -26.42 -12.30
N THR A 277 4.11 -26.00 -11.51
CA THR A 277 4.52 -24.59 -11.43
C THR A 277 5.02 -24.07 -12.77
N LYS A 278 5.83 -24.86 -13.49
CA LYS A 278 6.33 -24.49 -14.83
C LYS A 278 5.17 -24.28 -15.81
N ASP A 279 4.23 -25.22 -15.84
CA ASP A 279 3.08 -25.17 -16.76
C ASP A 279 2.19 -23.95 -16.48
N ARG A 280 1.96 -23.59 -15.21
CA ARG A 280 1.20 -22.39 -14.82
C ARG A 280 1.92 -21.09 -15.20
N VAL A 281 3.24 -21.03 -15.00
CA VAL A 281 4.06 -19.88 -15.39
C VAL A 281 4.06 -19.70 -16.91
N LEU A 282 4.20 -20.79 -17.67
CA LEU A 282 4.11 -20.77 -19.13
C LEU A 282 2.74 -20.28 -19.62
N ALA A 283 1.65 -20.76 -19.01
CA ALA A 283 0.30 -20.29 -19.34
C ALA A 283 0.12 -18.79 -19.10
N LEU A 284 0.62 -18.25 -17.99
CA LEU A 284 0.59 -16.80 -17.75
C LEU A 284 1.48 -16.02 -18.71
N ALA A 285 2.63 -16.57 -19.10
CA ALA A 285 3.52 -15.97 -20.08
C ALA A 285 2.92 -15.95 -21.49
N GLU A 286 2.03 -16.89 -21.83
CA GLU A 286 1.27 -16.87 -23.08
C GLU A 286 0.20 -15.78 -23.08
N ILE A 287 -0.51 -15.60 -21.96
CA ILE A 287 -1.52 -14.54 -21.79
C ILE A 287 -0.87 -13.15 -21.76
N TRP A 288 0.23 -13.02 -21.02
CA TRP A 288 0.98 -11.78 -20.85
C TRP A 288 2.46 -12.00 -21.16
N PRO A 289 2.83 -11.96 -22.45
CA PRO A 289 4.20 -12.12 -22.85
C PRO A 289 5.05 -10.93 -22.41
N GLY A 290 6.28 -11.20 -21.99
CA GLY A 290 7.25 -10.16 -21.67
C GLY A 290 7.03 -9.49 -20.31
N LEU A 291 6.79 -10.28 -19.24
CA LEU A 291 6.84 -9.77 -17.87
C LEU A 291 8.14 -8.97 -17.66
N PRO A 292 8.08 -7.67 -17.35
CA PRO A 292 9.28 -6.85 -17.24
C PRO A 292 10.20 -7.33 -16.13
N ALA A 293 11.51 -7.41 -16.43
CA ALA A 293 12.53 -7.81 -15.45
C ALA A 293 12.49 -6.92 -14.20
N GLU A 294 12.28 -5.61 -14.40
CA GLU A 294 12.15 -4.61 -13.33
C GLU A 294 10.98 -4.90 -12.36
N VAL A 295 9.92 -5.53 -12.85
CA VAL A 295 8.79 -5.91 -11.99
C VAL A 295 9.09 -7.23 -11.27
N LEU A 296 9.74 -8.16 -11.98
CA LEU A 296 10.14 -9.45 -11.43
C LEU A 296 11.22 -9.33 -10.35
N ASP A 297 12.12 -8.36 -10.45
CA ASP A 297 13.18 -8.10 -9.47
C ASP A 297 12.78 -7.14 -8.34
N ARG A 298 11.59 -6.52 -8.44
CA ARG A 298 11.05 -5.51 -7.50
C ARG A 298 11.72 -4.13 -7.57
N SER A 299 12.54 -3.85 -8.57
CA SER A 299 13.06 -2.50 -8.81
C SER A 299 11.96 -1.52 -9.23
N LYS A 300 10.90 -2.03 -9.86
CA LYS A 300 9.68 -1.29 -10.20
C LYS A 300 8.44 -1.94 -9.60
N LEU A 301 7.78 -1.20 -8.72
CA LEU A 301 6.55 -1.59 -8.07
C LEU A 301 5.42 -0.60 -8.40
N PRO A 302 4.15 -1.01 -8.28
CA PRO A 302 3.04 -0.07 -8.33
C PRO A 302 3.19 1.03 -7.28
N ASN A 303 2.66 2.23 -7.57
CA ASN A 303 2.81 3.39 -6.68
C ASN A 303 2.29 3.12 -5.26
N ASN A 304 1.21 2.36 -5.16
CA ASN A 304 0.61 1.96 -3.88
C ASN A 304 0.83 0.47 -3.60
N ALA A 305 2.01 -0.07 -3.93
CA ALA A 305 2.33 -1.47 -3.69
C ALA A 305 2.07 -1.86 -2.24
N LYS A 306 1.39 -2.98 -2.04
CA LYS A 306 1.11 -3.46 -0.69
C LYS A 306 2.41 -4.02 -0.11
N PRO A 307 2.80 -3.65 1.13
CA PRO A 307 3.91 -4.31 1.79
C PRO A 307 3.69 -5.82 1.81
N LEU A 308 4.76 -6.59 1.60
CA LEU A 308 4.70 -8.03 1.74
C LEU A 308 4.14 -8.38 3.11
N ARG A 309 3.27 -9.40 3.17
CA ARG A 309 2.69 -9.87 4.42
C ARG A 309 3.80 -10.40 5.33
N ARG A 310 4.33 -9.53 6.19
CA ARG A 310 5.11 -9.89 7.38
C ARG A 310 4.13 -10.25 8.50
N ALA A 311 4.56 -11.03 9.48
CA ALA A 311 3.78 -11.23 10.70
C ALA A 311 3.37 -9.85 11.27
N PRO A 312 2.15 -9.68 11.79
CA PRO A 312 1.71 -8.41 12.36
C PRO A 312 2.73 -7.97 13.43
N LEU A 313 3.22 -6.74 13.34
CA LEU A 313 4.17 -6.19 14.32
C LEU A 313 3.66 -6.38 15.75
N ARG A 314 2.34 -6.29 15.98
CA ARG A 314 1.72 -6.55 17.29
C ARG A 314 1.89 -7.98 17.77
N GLU A 315 1.75 -8.98 16.89
CA GLU A 315 1.97 -10.38 17.26
C GLU A 315 3.46 -10.64 17.52
N ALA A 316 4.34 -10.04 16.73
CA ALA A 316 5.79 -10.11 16.96
C ALA A 316 6.18 -9.48 18.31
N LEU A 317 5.73 -8.26 18.59
CA LEU A 317 5.98 -7.55 19.85
C LEU A 317 5.33 -8.24 21.05
N ALA A 318 4.12 -8.80 20.89
CA ALA A 318 3.46 -9.57 21.95
C ALA A 318 4.20 -10.89 22.25
N ASN A 319 4.76 -11.54 21.22
CA ASN A 319 5.60 -12.72 21.41
C ASN A 319 6.93 -12.35 22.08
N GLU A 320 7.56 -11.25 21.69
CA GLU A 320 8.78 -10.73 22.35
C GLU A 320 8.53 -10.43 23.83
N ILE A 321 7.38 -9.83 24.18
CA ILE A 321 6.98 -9.61 25.58
C ILE A 321 6.79 -10.93 26.31
N LYS A 322 6.05 -11.89 25.73
CA LYS A 322 5.85 -13.21 26.37
C LYS A 322 7.17 -13.90 26.66
N THR A 323 8.11 -13.87 25.71
CA THR A 323 9.44 -14.46 25.92
C THR A 323 10.25 -13.72 26.99
N ALA A 324 10.06 -12.40 27.14
CA ALA A 324 10.72 -11.62 28.19
C ALA A 324 10.11 -11.87 29.59
N ASP A 325 8.79 -12.01 29.68
CA ASP A 325 8.06 -12.26 30.93
C ASP A 325 8.19 -13.75 31.37
N GLU A 326 8.33 -14.71 30.45
CA GLU A 326 8.59 -16.13 30.78
C GLU A 326 9.99 -16.39 31.36
N GLY A 327 10.95 -15.51 31.05
CA GLY A 327 12.29 -15.52 31.64
C GLY A 327 12.35 -15.04 33.10
N ASP A 328 11.25 -14.55 33.68
CA ASP A 328 11.13 -14.17 35.09
C ASP A 328 10.68 -15.34 36.00
N LEU A 329 10.39 -16.53 35.44
CA LEU A 329 9.89 -17.72 36.17
C LEU A 329 10.90 -18.87 36.31
N LEU A 330 12.17 -18.67 35.94
CA LEU A 330 13.28 -19.61 36.12
C LEU A 330 14.38 -19.00 36.97
#